data_AF-A0A7S2K9W7-F1
#
_entry.id   AF-A0A7S2K9W7-F1
#
_cell.length_a   1.000
_cell.length_b   1.000
_cell.length_c   1.000
_cell.angle_alpha   90.00
_cell.angle_beta   90.00
_cell.angle_gamma   90.00
#
_symmetry.space_group_name_H-M   'P 1'
#
loop_
_entity.id
_entity.type
_entity.pdbx_description
1 polymer ?
#
loop_
_entity_poly.entity_id
_entity_poly.type
_entity_poly.pdbx_seq_one_letter_code
_entity_poly.pdbx_strand_id
1 'polypeptide(L)'
;DDPAKKGICSNFLCDTQPGDEVMMTGPAGKVMLMPEKDPKMDLIMVATGTGIAPYRGFIRRLFMEDTPAAEKYEGQAWLFLGVANSDALLYDDEWQEAKAKGGDNFRLDYALSREQTNKNGGKMYIQDKVEEYADEIFTKLDNGAHIYFCGLKGMMPGIQDMLKGVCASKDVEYDEWIKGLKKAKQWHVEVY
;
A
#
# COMPACT_ATOMS: atom_id res chain seq x y z
N ASP A 1 27.97 -3.15 15.21
CA ASP A 1 27.78 -2.37 13.97
C ASP A 1 28.87 -1.33 13.81
N ASP A 2 29.38 -1.16 12.59
CA ASP A 2 30.38 -0.16 12.23
C ASP A 2 29.68 1.20 12.03
N PRO A 3 29.95 2.23 12.86
CA PRO A 3 29.34 3.55 12.72
C PRO A 3 29.56 4.18 11.34
N ALA A 4 30.65 3.83 10.65
CA ALA A 4 30.95 4.34 9.32
C ALA A 4 30.04 3.77 8.21
N LYS A 5 29.23 2.75 8.51
CA LYS A 5 28.28 2.12 7.58
C LYS A 5 26.82 2.51 7.82
N LYS A 6 26.55 3.43 8.76
CA LYS A 6 25.19 3.92 9.02
C LYS A 6 24.70 4.82 7.88
N GLY A 7 23.41 4.71 7.54
CA GLY A 7 22.78 5.59 6.56
C GLY A 7 22.74 7.05 7.03
N ILE A 8 23.30 7.97 6.25
CA ILE A 8 23.52 9.36 6.69
C ILE A 8 22.19 10.08 6.97
N CYS A 9 21.35 10.24 5.95
CA CYS A 9 20.12 11.03 6.05
C CYS A 9 19.07 10.37 6.97
N SER A 10 18.94 9.05 6.92
CA SER A 10 17.96 8.33 7.76
C SER A 10 18.28 8.44 9.25
N ASN A 11 19.55 8.33 9.65
CA ASN A 11 19.91 8.51 11.06
C ASN A 11 19.80 9.99 11.47
N PHE A 12 20.25 10.92 10.62
CA PHE A 12 20.07 12.36 10.86
C PHE A 12 18.60 12.71 11.16
N LEU A 13 17.65 12.24 10.34
CA LEU A 13 16.23 12.50 10.55
C LEU A 13 15.68 11.85 11.83
N CYS A 14 16.12 10.64 12.17
CA CYS A 14 15.70 9.97 13.41
C CYS A 14 16.29 10.63 14.68
N ASP A 15 17.47 11.23 14.58
CA ASP A 15 18.18 11.84 15.70
C ASP A 15 17.79 13.32 15.91
N THR A 16 17.13 13.93 14.93
CA THR A 16 16.67 15.34 14.95
C THR A 16 15.71 15.60 16.13
N GLN A 17 15.85 16.77 16.76
CA GLN A 17 15.03 17.22 17.90
C GLN A 17 14.13 18.41 17.54
N PRO A 18 13.03 18.65 18.28
CA PRO A 18 12.23 19.86 18.11
C PRO A 18 13.08 21.14 18.24
N GLY A 19 13.05 21.97 17.19
CA GLY A 19 13.84 23.21 17.10
C GLY A 19 15.05 23.14 16.17
N ASP A 20 15.45 21.93 15.75
CA ASP A 20 16.51 21.76 14.75
C ASP A 20 16.05 22.22 13.36
N GLU A 21 16.98 22.79 12.59
CA GLU A 21 16.73 23.18 11.20
C GLU A 21 16.98 22.01 10.24
N VAL A 22 16.01 21.76 9.35
CA VAL A 22 16.09 20.72 8.32
C VAL A 22 15.93 21.35 6.95
N MET A 23 16.90 21.11 6.05
CA MET A 23 16.82 21.57 4.67
C MET A 23 15.80 20.72 3.89
N MET A 24 14.82 21.38 3.26
CA MET A 24 13.77 20.71 2.47
C MET A 24 13.79 21.13 1.00
N THR A 25 13.39 20.22 0.12
CA THR A 25 13.16 20.48 -1.32
C THR A 25 11.86 19.81 -1.77
N GLY A 26 11.28 20.22 -2.90
CA GLY A 26 10.02 19.66 -3.44
C GLY A 26 8.83 20.65 -3.40
N PRO A 27 7.57 20.15 -3.50
CA PRO A 27 7.18 18.73 -3.64
C PRO A 27 7.57 18.15 -5.00
N ALA A 28 7.70 16.83 -5.07
CA ALA A 28 8.01 16.08 -6.30
C ALA A 28 7.11 14.84 -6.42
N GLY A 29 6.99 14.30 -7.64
CA GLY A 29 6.22 13.10 -7.92
C GLY A 29 4.78 13.37 -8.39
N LYS A 30 4.29 12.47 -9.26
CA LYS A 30 2.90 12.47 -9.77
C LYS A 30 2.28 11.08 -9.79
N VAL A 31 3.07 10.04 -9.50
CA VAL A 31 2.65 8.62 -9.59
C VAL A 31 1.69 8.28 -8.46
N MET A 32 1.96 8.74 -7.23
CA MET A 32 1.19 8.40 -6.03
C MET A 32 0.07 9.40 -5.73
N LEU A 33 -0.52 10.04 -6.75
CA LEU A 33 -1.68 10.91 -6.56
C LEU A 33 -2.96 10.08 -6.45
N MET A 34 -3.82 10.43 -5.49
CA MET A 34 -5.13 9.80 -5.31
C MET A 34 -6.13 10.31 -6.36
N PRO A 35 -6.86 9.45 -7.08
CA PRO A 35 -7.96 9.86 -7.92
C PRO A 35 -9.14 10.30 -7.04
N GLU A 36 -9.61 11.53 -7.21
CA GLU A 36 -10.73 12.09 -6.42
C GLU A 36 -11.97 12.40 -7.27
N LYS A 37 -11.93 12.09 -8.57
CA LYS A 37 -13.04 12.44 -9.49
C LYS A 37 -14.27 11.57 -9.28
N ASP A 38 -14.06 10.28 -9.02
CA ASP A 38 -15.13 9.32 -8.80
C ASP A 38 -15.15 8.94 -7.31
N PRO A 39 -16.21 9.30 -6.56
CA PRO A 39 -16.33 8.95 -5.15
C PRO A 39 -16.43 7.44 -4.90
N LYS A 40 -16.84 6.66 -5.90
CA LYS A 40 -17.03 5.20 -5.79
C LYS A 40 -15.77 4.41 -6.12
N MET A 41 -14.66 5.10 -6.38
CA MET A 41 -13.42 4.48 -6.77
C MET A 41 -12.82 3.64 -5.62
N ASP A 42 -12.61 2.36 -5.89
CA ASP A 42 -11.87 1.48 -4.99
C ASP A 42 -10.37 1.77 -5.06
N LEU A 43 -9.72 1.81 -3.89
CA LEU A 43 -8.29 2.06 -3.74
C LEU A 43 -7.63 0.86 -3.05
N ILE A 44 -6.81 0.11 -3.79
CA ILE A 44 -6.05 -1.02 -3.26
C ILE A 44 -4.62 -0.53 -3.00
N MET A 45 -4.20 -0.53 -1.73
CA MET A 45 -2.95 0.04 -1.29
C MET A 45 -2.06 -1.05 -0.70
N VAL A 46 -0.98 -1.39 -1.39
CA VAL A 46 -0.06 -2.46 -0.99
C VAL A 46 1.24 -1.82 -0.48
N ALA A 47 1.54 -2.05 0.80
CA ALA A 47 2.63 -1.42 1.52
C ALA A 47 3.58 -2.46 2.13
N THR A 48 4.88 -2.14 2.15
CA THR A 48 5.83 -2.81 3.05
C THR A 48 6.65 -1.79 3.83
N GLY A 49 6.72 -1.97 5.16
CA GLY A 49 7.46 -1.06 6.06
C GLY A 49 7.11 0.41 5.83
N THR A 50 8.12 1.25 5.57
CA THR A 50 7.94 2.70 5.35
C THR A 50 7.12 3.07 4.11
N GLY A 51 6.84 2.11 3.21
CA GLY A 51 5.93 2.30 2.09
C GLY A 51 4.47 2.59 2.49
N ILE A 52 4.14 2.50 3.77
CA ILE A 52 2.86 2.92 4.34
C ILE A 52 2.64 4.45 4.29
N ALA A 53 3.72 5.23 4.19
CA ALA A 53 3.70 6.69 4.29
C ALA A 53 2.68 7.41 3.38
N PRO A 54 2.63 7.16 2.05
CA PRO A 54 1.62 7.80 1.19
C PRO A 54 0.20 7.42 1.59
N TYR A 55 -0.03 6.17 1.99
CA TYR A 55 -1.36 5.68 2.34
C TYR A 55 -1.87 6.25 3.65
N ARG A 56 -0.98 6.59 4.60
CA ARG A 56 -1.36 7.38 5.77
C ARG A 56 -2.04 8.69 5.37
N GLY A 57 -1.49 9.38 4.38
CA GLY A 57 -2.10 10.60 3.83
C GLY A 57 -3.48 10.34 3.21
N PHE A 58 -3.62 9.25 2.45
CA PHE A 58 -4.89 8.89 1.81
C PHE A 58 -5.96 8.58 2.86
N ILE A 59 -5.65 7.70 3.83
CA ILE A 59 -6.58 7.27 4.86
C ILE A 59 -7.00 8.44 5.75
N ARG A 60 -6.08 9.33 6.15
CA ARG A 60 -6.47 10.51 6.93
C ARG A 60 -7.41 11.43 6.14
N ARG A 61 -7.08 11.67 4.87
CA ARG A 61 -7.90 12.50 3.97
C ARG A 61 -9.29 11.92 3.74
N LEU A 62 -9.43 10.60 3.68
CA LEU A 62 -10.71 9.92 3.40
C LEU A 62 -11.56 9.70 4.65
N PHE A 63 -10.96 9.44 5.82
CA PHE A 63 -11.71 8.95 6.98
C PHE A 63 -11.47 9.70 8.30
N MET A 64 -10.45 10.57 8.37
CA MET A 64 -10.05 11.18 9.65
C MET A 64 -10.16 12.70 9.68
N GLU A 65 -10.15 13.34 8.52
CA GLU A 65 -10.16 14.79 8.34
C GLU A 65 -11.43 15.23 7.60
N ASP A 66 -11.93 16.42 7.93
CA ASP A 66 -13.08 17.03 7.26
C ASP A 66 -12.65 17.59 5.89
N THR A 67 -12.58 16.72 4.88
CA THR A 67 -12.19 17.09 3.51
C THR A 67 -13.32 16.82 2.50
N PRO A 68 -13.31 17.51 1.34
CA PRO A 68 -14.28 17.22 0.28
C PRO A 68 -14.26 15.77 -0.24
N ALA A 69 -13.12 15.08 -0.08
CA ALA A 69 -13.00 13.67 -0.41
C ALA A 69 -13.70 12.81 0.66
N ALA A 70 -13.48 13.10 1.95
CA ALA A 70 -14.14 12.39 3.05
C ALA A 70 -15.66 12.52 3.00
N GLU A 71 -16.19 13.71 2.68
CA GLU A 71 -17.64 13.95 2.59
C GLU A 71 -18.36 13.11 1.52
N LYS A 72 -17.63 12.65 0.49
CA LYS A 72 -18.21 12.01 -0.69
C LYS A 72 -17.76 10.57 -0.89
N TYR A 73 -16.76 10.08 -0.16
CA TYR A 73 -16.17 8.80 -0.46
C TYR A 73 -17.18 7.66 -0.24
N GLU A 74 -17.45 6.91 -1.31
CA GLU A 74 -18.38 5.78 -1.34
C GLU A 74 -17.68 4.47 -1.74
N GLY A 75 -16.46 4.55 -2.26
CA GLY A 75 -15.63 3.40 -2.62
C GLY A 75 -15.03 2.68 -1.41
N GLN A 76 -14.28 1.62 -1.66
CA GLN A 76 -13.54 0.90 -0.64
C GLN A 76 -12.04 1.20 -0.72
N ALA A 77 -11.49 1.71 0.37
CA ALA A 77 -10.06 1.85 0.58
C ALA A 77 -9.56 0.58 1.29
N TRP A 78 -8.69 -0.16 0.62
CA TRP A 78 -8.18 -1.44 1.12
C TRP A 78 -6.67 -1.38 1.27
N LEU A 79 -6.22 -1.34 2.53
CA LEU A 79 -4.81 -1.33 2.89
C LEU A 79 -4.31 -2.76 3.19
N PHE A 80 -3.28 -3.15 2.47
CA PHE A 80 -2.45 -4.31 2.74
C PHE A 80 -1.10 -3.83 3.32
N LEU A 81 -0.78 -4.22 4.56
CA LEU A 81 0.48 -3.83 5.21
C LEU A 81 1.32 -5.06 5.57
N GLY A 82 2.48 -5.16 4.93
CA GLY A 82 3.48 -6.19 5.21
C GLY A 82 4.57 -5.69 6.15
N VAL A 83 4.74 -6.36 7.29
CA VAL A 83 5.79 -6.08 8.27
C VAL A 83 6.39 -7.38 8.82
N ALA A 84 7.45 -7.26 9.62
CA ALA A 84 8.10 -8.44 10.19
C ALA A 84 7.21 -9.15 11.22
N ASN A 85 6.62 -8.38 12.12
CA ASN A 85 5.95 -8.81 13.35
C ASN A 85 4.96 -7.71 13.78
N SER A 86 4.07 -8.03 14.71
CA SER A 86 3.01 -7.14 15.18
C SER A 86 3.54 -5.85 15.85
N ASP A 87 4.68 -5.92 16.53
CA ASP A 87 5.36 -4.75 17.14
C ASP A 87 6.01 -3.81 16.11
N ALA A 88 6.13 -4.24 14.85
CA ALA A 88 6.61 -3.42 13.73
C ALA A 88 5.47 -2.77 12.93
N LEU A 89 4.22 -2.93 13.35
CA LEU A 89 3.10 -2.22 12.74
C LEU A 89 3.23 -0.72 12.98
N LEU A 90 3.22 0.04 11.88
CA LEU A 90 3.29 1.50 11.90
C LEU A 90 1.87 2.06 11.88
N TYR A 91 1.54 2.92 12.84
CA TYR A 91 0.26 3.64 12.94
C TYR A 91 -0.99 2.75 13.10
N ASP A 92 -0.87 1.58 13.73
CA ASP A 92 -2.01 0.64 13.88
C ASP A 92 -3.20 1.27 14.61
N ASP A 93 -2.95 2.12 15.60
CA ASP A 93 -3.96 2.91 16.30
C ASP A 93 -4.78 3.80 15.34
N GLU A 94 -4.11 4.51 14.43
CA GLU A 94 -4.79 5.30 13.39
C GLU A 94 -5.58 4.42 12.42
N TRP A 95 -5.10 3.22 12.09
CA TRP A 95 -5.84 2.30 11.22
C TRP A 95 -7.10 1.77 11.89
N GLN A 96 -7.03 1.42 13.17
CA GLN A 96 -8.22 0.99 13.91
C GLN A 96 -9.23 2.13 14.06
N GLU A 97 -8.79 3.37 14.30
CA GLU A 97 -9.68 4.54 14.34
C GLU A 97 -10.32 4.81 12.97
N ALA A 98 -9.54 4.79 11.89
CA ALA A 98 -10.06 4.96 10.53
C ALA A 98 -11.06 3.85 10.17
N LYS A 99 -10.85 2.62 10.63
CA LYS A 99 -11.78 1.50 10.44
C LYS A 99 -13.09 1.70 11.21
N ALA A 100 -13.01 2.21 12.44
CA ALA A 100 -14.19 2.53 13.22
C ALA A 100 -15.03 3.65 12.59
N LYS A 101 -14.38 4.65 11.97
CA LYS A 101 -15.07 5.76 11.28
C LYS A 101 -15.59 5.39 9.89
N GLY A 102 -14.75 4.73 9.08
CA GLY A 102 -15.04 4.37 7.70
C GLY A 102 -15.91 3.14 7.53
N GLY A 103 -16.07 2.31 8.57
CA GLY A 103 -16.87 1.09 8.51
C GLY A 103 -16.40 0.18 7.37
N ASP A 104 -17.36 -0.28 6.55
CA ASP A 104 -17.09 -1.19 5.43
C ASP A 104 -16.27 -0.54 4.29
N ASN A 105 -16.20 0.80 4.24
CA ASN A 105 -15.41 1.54 3.26
C ASN A 105 -13.89 1.48 3.55
N PHE A 106 -13.45 1.10 4.75
CA PHE A 106 -12.03 0.88 5.03
C PHE A 106 -11.74 -0.57 5.44
N ARG A 107 -10.93 -1.24 4.63
CA ARG A 107 -10.47 -2.61 4.87
C ARG A 107 -8.97 -2.65 5.10
N LEU A 108 -8.55 -3.50 6.03
CA LEU A 108 -7.18 -3.61 6.49
C LEU A 108 -6.78 -5.08 6.62
N ASP A 109 -5.71 -5.46 5.93
CA ASP A 109 -5.14 -6.80 5.95
C ASP A 109 -3.64 -6.75 6.21
N TYR A 110 -3.19 -7.57 7.16
CA TYR A 110 -1.79 -7.65 7.57
C TYR A 110 -1.10 -8.90 7.04
N ALA A 111 0.17 -8.75 6.67
CA ALA A 111 1.08 -9.85 6.41
C ALA A 111 2.27 -9.78 7.38
N LEU A 112 2.25 -10.64 8.41
CA LEU A 112 3.26 -10.67 9.48
C LEU A 112 4.24 -11.82 9.23
N SER A 113 5.36 -11.52 8.54
CA SER A 113 6.26 -12.56 8.01
C SER A 113 6.94 -13.46 9.06
N ARG A 114 6.96 -13.08 10.33
CA ARG A 114 7.51 -13.88 11.44
C ARG A 114 6.45 -14.54 12.33
N GLU A 115 5.17 -14.20 12.14
CA GLU A 115 4.08 -14.63 13.02
C GLU A 115 2.98 -15.40 12.28
N GLN A 116 2.88 -15.22 10.97
CA GLN A 116 1.87 -15.85 10.12
C GLN A 116 2.50 -16.77 9.09
N THR A 117 1.75 -17.79 8.70
CA THR A 117 2.15 -18.82 7.75
C THR A 117 1.27 -18.76 6.52
N ASN A 118 1.87 -18.78 5.33
CA ASN A 118 1.12 -18.82 4.07
C ASN A 118 0.58 -20.24 3.77
N LYS A 119 -0.24 -20.37 2.72
CA LYS A 119 -0.84 -21.64 2.30
C LYS A 119 0.17 -22.77 2.02
N ASN A 120 1.43 -22.44 1.76
CA ASN A 120 2.51 -23.38 1.47
C ASN A 120 3.34 -23.75 2.70
N GLY A 121 2.96 -23.31 3.91
CA GLY A 121 3.72 -23.55 5.14
C GLY A 121 4.94 -22.64 5.33
N GLY A 122 5.13 -21.64 4.46
CA GLY A 122 6.20 -20.66 4.53
C GLY A 122 5.79 -19.37 5.27
N LYS A 123 6.69 -18.38 5.28
CA LYS A 123 6.42 -17.07 5.87
C LYS A 123 5.32 -16.33 5.09
N MET A 124 4.41 -15.66 5.81
CA MET A 124 3.39 -14.78 5.20
C MET A 124 4.01 -13.46 4.76
N TYR A 125 4.21 -13.28 3.45
CA TYR A 125 4.57 -11.98 2.87
C TYR A 125 3.36 -11.30 2.25
N ILE A 126 3.57 -10.06 1.81
CA ILE A 126 2.48 -9.23 1.31
C ILE A 126 1.83 -9.81 0.05
N GLN A 127 2.61 -10.42 -0.84
CA GLN A 127 2.09 -11.09 -2.03
C GLN A 127 1.20 -12.28 -1.68
N ASP A 128 1.51 -13.02 -0.61
CA ASP A 128 0.69 -14.15 -0.16
C ASP A 128 -0.66 -13.65 0.36
N LYS A 129 -0.66 -12.57 1.15
CA LYS A 129 -1.88 -11.95 1.67
C LYS A 129 -2.76 -11.36 0.57
N VAL A 130 -2.15 -10.76 -0.45
CA VAL A 130 -2.86 -10.26 -1.64
C VAL A 130 -3.44 -11.43 -2.45
N GLU A 131 -2.71 -12.54 -2.58
CA GLU A 131 -3.16 -13.73 -3.31
C GLU A 131 -4.43 -14.35 -2.69
N GLU A 132 -4.57 -14.33 -1.36
CA GLU A 132 -5.77 -14.83 -0.67
C GLU A 132 -7.07 -14.15 -1.15
N TYR A 133 -6.96 -12.93 -1.69
CA TYR A 133 -8.09 -12.15 -2.19
C TYR A 133 -8.01 -11.85 -3.69
N ALA A 134 -7.23 -12.64 -4.43
CA ALA A 134 -6.97 -12.43 -5.85
C ALA A 134 -8.27 -12.25 -6.67
N ASP A 135 -9.31 -13.05 -6.41
CA ASP A 135 -10.59 -12.96 -7.14
C ASP A 135 -11.28 -11.60 -6.93
N GLU A 136 -11.32 -11.13 -5.69
CA GLU A 136 -11.93 -9.85 -5.33
C GLU A 136 -11.11 -8.69 -5.91
N ILE A 137 -9.79 -8.75 -5.80
CA ILE A 137 -8.87 -7.72 -6.32
C ILE A 137 -9.00 -7.61 -7.85
N PHE A 138 -9.02 -8.73 -8.58
CA PHE A 138 -9.18 -8.71 -10.03
C PHE A 138 -10.54 -8.14 -10.42
N THR A 139 -11.61 -8.53 -9.74
CA THR A 139 -12.96 -7.98 -9.96
C THR A 139 -13.00 -6.46 -9.73
N LYS A 140 -12.35 -5.96 -8.67
CA LYS A 140 -12.25 -4.52 -8.40
C LYS A 140 -11.47 -3.79 -9.49
N LEU A 141 -10.36 -4.36 -9.95
CA LEU A 141 -9.52 -3.80 -11.01
C LEU A 141 -10.28 -3.72 -12.35
N ASP A 142 -11.04 -4.78 -12.70
CA ASP A 142 -11.90 -4.79 -13.88
C ASP A 142 -13.01 -3.72 -13.79
N ASN A 143 -13.47 -3.42 -12.58
CA ASN A 143 -14.47 -2.37 -12.31
C ASN A 143 -13.87 -0.97 -12.14
N GLY A 144 -12.59 -0.77 -12.42
CA GLY A 144 -11.98 0.56 -12.44
C GLY A 144 -11.07 0.88 -11.26
N ALA A 145 -10.94 0.00 -10.26
CA ALA A 145 -10.13 0.27 -9.06
C ALA A 145 -8.68 0.66 -9.39
N HIS A 146 -8.08 1.44 -8.51
CA HIS A 146 -6.67 1.78 -8.58
C HIS A 146 -5.87 0.94 -7.58
N ILE A 147 -4.75 0.39 -8.03
CA ILE A 147 -3.81 -0.35 -7.18
C ILE A 147 -2.45 0.36 -7.08
N TYR A 148 -1.99 0.50 -5.85
CA TYR A 148 -0.77 1.20 -5.47
C TYR A 148 0.20 0.24 -4.79
N PHE A 149 1.49 0.37 -5.12
CA PHE A 149 2.58 -0.37 -4.49
C PHE A 149 3.64 0.60 -3.99
N CYS A 150 3.97 0.53 -2.71
CA CYS A 150 5.01 1.37 -2.13
C CYS A 150 5.81 0.62 -1.06
N GLY A 151 7.12 0.86 -1.05
CA GLY A 151 8.05 0.23 -0.11
C GLY A 151 9.41 -0.05 -0.75
N LEU A 152 10.12 -1.03 -0.22
CA LEU A 152 11.44 -1.41 -0.73
C LEU A 152 11.30 -2.13 -2.09
N LYS A 153 12.22 -1.88 -3.03
CA LYS A 153 12.26 -2.54 -4.35
C LYS A 153 12.12 -4.06 -4.30
N GLY A 154 12.63 -4.69 -3.24
CA GLY A 154 12.57 -6.13 -3.02
C GLY A 154 11.16 -6.74 -2.94
N MET A 155 10.11 -5.93 -2.71
CA MET A 155 8.73 -6.44 -2.67
C MET A 155 8.17 -6.78 -4.07
N MET A 156 8.62 -6.08 -5.12
CA MET A 156 7.99 -6.16 -6.43
C MET A 156 8.14 -7.50 -7.15
N PRO A 157 9.30 -8.19 -7.13
CA PRO A 157 9.43 -9.48 -7.79
C PRO A 157 8.42 -10.51 -7.30
N GLY A 158 8.24 -10.65 -5.98
CA GLY A 158 7.27 -11.58 -5.40
C GLY A 158 5.83 -11.25 -5.76
N ILE A 159 5.47 -9.96 -5.80
CA ILE A 159 4.14 -9.51 -6.23
C ILE A 159 3.91 -9.82 -7.72
N GLN A 160 4.90 -9.55 -8.58
CA GLN A 160 4.78 -9.82 -10.02
C GLN A 160 4.67 -11.31 -10.31
N ASP A 161 5.46 -12.15 -9.64
CA ASP A 161 5.39 -13.60 -9.81
C ASP A 161 4.05 -14.16 -9.32
N MET A 162 3.54 -13.66 -8.19
CA MET A 162 2.21 -13.99 -7.70
C MET A 162 1.12 -13.60 -8.70
N LEU A 163 1.14 -12.35 -9.21
CA LEU A 163 0.14 -11.89 -10.17
C LEU A 163 0.18 -12.67 -11.49
N LYS A 164 1.36 -13.04 -11.99
CA LYS A 164 1.50 -13.93 -13.15
C LYS A 164 0.86 -15.28 -12.90
N GLY A 165 1.08 -15.87 -11.73
CA GLY A 165 0.44 -17.13 -11.32
C GLY A 165 -1.09 -17.03 -11.29
N VAL A 166 -1.61 -15.95 -10.70
CA VAL A 166 -3.05 -15.68 -10.67
C VAL A 166 -3.61 -15.49 -12.07
N CYS A 167 -2.98 -14.68 -12.93
CA CYS A 167 -3.38 -14.49 -14.32
C CYS A 167 -3.43 -15.82 -15.08
N ALA A 168 -2.39 -16.66 -14.97
CA ALA A 168 -2.35 -17.98 -15.59
C ALA A 168 -3.50 -18.89 -15.10
N SER A 169 -3.82 -18.86 -13.80
CA SER A 169 -4.94 -19.64 -13.24
C SER A 169 -6.32 -19.19 -13.74
N LYS A 170 -6.42 -17.94 -14.22
CA LYS A 170 -7.64 -17.31 -14.74
C LYS A 170 -7.72 -17.31 -16.27
N ASP A 171 -6.74 -17.91 -16.96
CA ASP A 171 -6.58 -17.84 -18.42
C ASP A 171 -6.50 -16.38 -18.94
N VAL A 172 -5.85 -15.51 -18.17
CA VAL A 172 -5.60 -14.11 -18.51
C VAL A 172 -4.13 -13.94 -18.91
N GLU A 173 -3.87 -13.29 -20.04
CA GLU A 173 -2.52 -12.94 -20.46
C GLU A 173 -2.00 -11.77 -19.61
N TYR A 174 -0.94 -12.02 -18.83
CA TYR A 174 -0.44 -11.07 -17.83
C TYR A 174 0.08 -9.77 -18.44
N ASP A 175 0.83 -9.84 -19.56
CA ASP A 175 1.46 -8.66 -20.17
C ASP A 175 0.42 -7.72 -20.79
N GLU A 176 -0.65 -8.24 -21.38
CA GLU A 176 -1.81 -7.52 -21.89
C GLU A 176 -2.63 -6.93 -20.75
N TRP A 177 -2.89 -7.71 -19.70
CA TRP A 177 -3.62 -7.27 -18.52
C TRP A 177 -2.94 -6.08 -17.84
N ILE A 178 -1.65 -6.20 -17.51
CA ILE A 178 -0.90 -5.11 -16.86
C ILE A 178 -0.76 -3.89 -17.79
N LYS A 179 -0.62 -4.10 -19.10
CA LYS A 179 -0.62 -3.01 -20.09
C LYS A 179 -1.96 -2.29 -20.12
N GLY A 180 -3.07 -3.01 -19.99
CA GLY A 180 -4.42 -2.46 -19.82
C GLY A 180 -4.51 -1.53 -18.60
N LEU A 181 -4.14 -2.04 -17.43
CA LEU A 181 -4.16 -1.25 -16.18
C LEU A 181 -3.29 0.00 -16.26
N LYS A 182 -2.09 -0.10 -16.83
CA LYS A 182 -1.19 1.05 -17.04
C LYS A 182 -1.79 2.09 -17.99
N LYS A 183 -2.41 1.65 -19.09
CA LYS A 183 -3.09 2.55 -20.03
C LYS A 183 -4.28 3.26 -19.38
N ALA A 184 -5.02 2.56 -18.53
CA ALA A 184 -6.12 3.08 -17.74
C ALA A 184 -5.67 3.93 -16.53
N LYS A 185 -4.37 4.01 -16.24
CA LYS A 185 -3.80 4.71 -15.07
C LYS A 185 -4.27 4.14 -13.73
N GLN A 186 -4.52 2.83 -13.68
CA GLN A 186 -4.92 2.11 -12.47
C GLN A 186 -3.71 1.52 -11.71
N TRP A 187 -2.53 1.46 -12.34
CA TRP A 187 -1.35 0.81 -11.78
C TRP A 187 -0.27 1.81 -11.37
N HIS A 188 -0.01 1.92 -10.06
CA HIS A 188 0.90 2.92 -9.47
C HIS A 188 2.00 2.24 -8.65
N VAL A 189 3.26 2.55 -8.93
CA VAL A 189 4.40 1.93 -8.24
C VAL A 189 5.43 2.99 -7.88
N GLU A 190 5.74 3.09 -6.58
CA GLU A 190 6.80 3.94 -6.04
C GLU A 190 7.65 3.11 -5.07
N VAL A 191 8.72 2.50 -5.58
CA VAL A 191 9.63 1.64 -4.79
C VAL A 191 11.07 2.12 -4.84
N TYR A 192 11.76 2.01 -3.70
CA TYR A 192 13.11 2.55 -3.50
C TYR A 192 14.14 1.50 -3.08
#